data_AF-A0A4V3E125-F1
#
_entry.id   AF-A0A4V3E125-F1
#
_cell.length_a   1.000
_cell.length_b   1.000
_cell.length_c   1.000
_cell.angle_alpha   90.00
_cell.angle_beta   90.00
_cell.angle_gamma   90.00
#
_symmetry.space_group_name_H-M   'P 1'
#
loop_
_entity.id
_entity.type
_entity.pdbx_description
1 polymer ?
#
loop_
_entity_poly.entity_id
_entity_poly.type
_entity_poly.pdbx_seq_one_letter_code
_entity_poly.pdbx_strand_id
1 'polypeptide(L)' 'MGKGDKKSKKGKISNNSYGARRPRKIKKRPTVEEKIKINKKK' A
#
# COMPACT_ATOMS: atom_id res chain seq x y z
N MET A 1 6.69 -20.87 -5.16
CA MET A 1 7.34 -19.74 -5.86
C MET A 1 8.31 -19.04 -4.90
N GLY A 2 9.61 -19.17 -5.15
CA GLY A 2 10.68 -18.62 -4.29
C GLY A 2 10.94 -17.13 -4.53
N LYS A 3 12.06 -16.61 -3.99
CA LYS A 3 12.47 -15.21 -4.15
C LYS A 3 12.90 -14.86 -5.58
N GLY A 4 13.33 -15.83 -6.39
CA GLY A 4 13.75 -15.62 -7.78
C GLY A 4 12.59 -15.39 -8.77
N ASP A 5 11.37 -15.78 -8.42
CA ASP A 5 10.21 -15.59 -9.30
C ASP A 5 9.67 -14.15 -9.21
N LYS A 6 10.08 -13.33 -10.18
CA LYS A 6 9.72 -11.91 -10.32
C LYS A 6 8.21 -11.65 -10.40
N LYS A 7 7.41 -12.63 -10.82
CA LYS A 7 5.94 -12.48 -10.94
C LYS A 7 5.24 -12.78 -9.62
N SER A 8 5.84 -13.57 -8.73
CA SER A 8 5.28 -13.93 -7.42
C SER A 8 5.30 -12.77 -6.41
N LYS A 9 4.48 -12.86 -5.36
CA LYS A 9 4.54 -11.88 -4.24
C LYS A 9 5.92 -11.87 -3.58
N LYS A 10 6.53 -13.03 -3.33
CA LYS A 10 7.85 -13.16 -2.68
C LYS A 10 8.97 -12.58 -3.53
N GLY A 11 8.99 -12.83 -4.85
CA GLY A 11 9.99 -12.22 -5.72
C GLY A 11 9.77 -10.73 -5.97
N LYS A 12 8.53 -10.24 -6.00
CA LYS A 12 8.27 -8.79 -6.00
C LYS A 12 8.73 -8.10 -4.73
N ILE A 13 8.66 -8.76 -3.57
CA ILE A 13 9.25 -8.26 -2.32
C ILE A 13 10.78 -8.21 -2.46
N SER A 14 11.40 -9.29 -2.92
CA SER A 14 12.87 -9.37 -3.07
C SER A 14 13.42 -8.34 -4.06
N ASN A 15 12.71 -8.06 -5.15
CA ASN A 15 13.11 -7.10 -6.18
C ASN A 15 12.58 -5.69 -5.97
N ASN A 16 11.95 -5.39 -4.82
CA ASN A 16 11.36 -4.08 -4.52
C ASN A 16 10.33 -3.54 -5.54
N SER A 17 9.77 -4.39 -6.39
CA SER A 17 8.79 -4.01 -7.42
C SER A 17 7.34 -4.16 -6.93
N TYR A 18 6.40 -3.48 -7.58
CA TYR A 18 4.97 -3.52 -7.22
C TYR A 18 4.13 -4.14 -8.35
N GLY A 19 2.85 -4.35 -8.10
CA GLY A 19 1.86 -4.77 -9.11
C GLY A 19 0.76 -5.62 -8.48
N ALA A 20 -0.06 -6.29 -9.28
CA ALA A 20 -1.25 -7.02 -8.81
C ALA A 20 -0.99 -7.91 -7.57
N ARG A 21 0.10 -8.68 -7.54
CA ARG A 21 0.45 -9.56 -6.40
C ARG A 21 1.20 -8.88 -5.23
N ARG A 22 1.71 -7.66 -5.41
CA ARG A 22 2.31 -6.81 -4.35
C ARG A 22 1.82 -5.37 -4.53
N PRO A 23 0.54 -5.08 -4.19
CA PRO A 23 -0.01 -3.75 -4.35
C PRO A 23 0.67 -2.78 -3.38
N ARG A 24 0.82 -1.52 -3.79
CA ARG A 24 1.14 -0.45 -2.84
C ARG A 24 -0.08 -0.27 -1.95
N LYS A 25 0.11 -0.31 -0.63
CA LYS A 25 -0.89 0.25 0.28
C LYS A 25 -0.94 1.74 -0.03
N ILE A 26 -1.87 2.15 -0.90
CA ILE A 26 -2.21 3.56 -1.07
C ILE A 26 -2.71 3.97 0.31
N LYS A 27 -1.93 4.79 1.02
CA LYS A 27 -2.44 5.44 2.23
C LYS A 27 -3.64 6.24 1.75
N LYS A 28 -4.86 5.80 2.08
CA LYS A 28 -6.06 6.59 1.83
C LYS A 28 -5.78 7.93 2.49
N ARG A 29 -5.58 8.97 1.67
CA ARG A 29 -5.46 10.33 2.21
C ARG A 29 -6.82 10.60 2.84
N PRO A 30 -6.89 10.98 4.13
CA PRO A 30 -8.18 11.30 4.72
C PRO A 30 -8.83 12.39 3.90
N THR A 31 -10.12 12.23 3.62
CA THR A 31 -10.88 13.24 2.89
C THR A 31 -10.91 14.53 3.70
N VAL A 32 -11.18 15.66 3.04
CA VAL A 32 -11.22 16.98 3.72
C VAL A 32 -12.23 16.95 4.88
N GLU A 33 -13.35 16.26 4.70
CA GLU A 33 -14.38 16.05 5.72
C GLU A 33 -13.88 15.26 6.94
N GLU A 34 -13.12 14.19 6.72
CA GLU A 34 -12.51 13.40 7.80
C GLU A 34 -11.50 14.24 8.59
N LYS A 35 -10.72 15.10 7.93
CA LYS A 35 -9.79 16.03 8.60
C LYS A 35 -10.53 17.04 9.46
N ILE A 36 -11.65 17.60 8.98
CA ILE A 36 -12.44 18.59 9.73
C ILE A 36 -13.09 17.96 10.97
N LYS A 37 -13.58 16.71 10.89
CA LYS A 37 -14.15 15.98 12.03
C LYS A 37 -13.11 15.72 13.13
N ILE A 38 -11.86 15.43 12.77
CA ILE A 38 -10.76 15.23 13.73
C ILE A 38 -10.47 16.52 14.50
N ASN A 39 -10.47 17.68 13.82
CA ASN A 39 -10.21 18.98 14.46
C ASN A 39 -11.38 19.51 15.34
N LYS A 40 -12.60 18.98 15.17
CA LYS A 40 -13.78 19.40 15.95
C LYS A 40 -13.98 18.61 17.25
N LYS A 41 -13.18 17.58 17.53
CA LYS A 41 -13.15 16.97 18.87
C LYS A 41 -12.29 17.84 19.79
N LYS A 42 -12.91 18.83 20.40
CA LYS A 42 -12.37 19.55 21.56
C LYS A 42 -13.48 19.68 22.60
#